data_AF-A0A5D0RNG3-F1
#
_entry.id   AF-A0A5D0RNG3-F1
#
_cell.length_a   1.000
_cell.length_b   1.000
_cell.length_c   1.000
_cell.angle_alpha   90.00
_cell.angle_beta   90.00
_cell.angle_gamma   90.00
#
_symmetry.space_group_name_H-M   'P 1'
#
loop_
_entity.id
_entity.type
_entity.pdbx_description
1 polymer ?
#
loop_
_entity_poly.entity_id
_entity_poly.type
_entity_poly.pdbx_seq_one_letter_code
_entity_poly.pdbx_strand_id
1 'polypeptide(L)'
;MQTVRDMQAPVIRALARTAEDIGAKIYLADYVMSPRPTVWFCGDKAQRIALLRQLFDLDIRVFTLIEGERTTLWPFSKLANHAIAYQKHAHNGVVVHGAASGVEIAFCAYNSQKDVWSSKHAGVESEASTTYLSSLRRVSFLGVDLPILGNADALVEQAANLRKIDLVYTWVDGKDPEWKARKQESEMQVGRQSTTADSNHATRYESHEELLFSVRSALRYFVDLGNIYVVTDRQIPHVLGDLLDNVTIVDHRDIFQDKDHLPTFNSHAIEANLHRIPGLRENYLYLNDDVLFGSAMSAANFFDEYGRSLQFHSNAVSLPHETSGEEELAVNLAGLNNRRLLQEKLGVFAFRSFSMPLTPPAGRSCFN
;
A
#
# COMPACT_ATOMS: atom_id res chain seq x y z
N MET A 1 -15.05 12.00 -1.08
CA MET A 1 -13.76 12.21 -0.37
C MET A 1 -12.68 12.43 -1.41
N GLN A 2 -11.73 13.35 -1.22
CA GLN A 2 -10.61 13.54 -2.16
C GLN A 2 -9.61 12.39 -2.03
N THR A 3 -9.19 11.84 -3.16
CA THR A 3 -8.16 10.79 -3.25
C THR A 3 -6.75 11.39 -3.13
N VAL A 4 -5.74 10.56 -2.87
CA VAL A 4 -4.31 10.96 -2.97
C VAL A 4 -3.99 11.66 -4.29
N ARG A 5 -4.51 11.15 -5.42
CA ARG A 5 -4.25 11.75 -6.73
C ARG A 5 -4.91 13.13 -6.88
N ASP A 6 -6.10 13.31 -6.33
CA ASP A 6 -6.76 14.63 -6.30
C ASP A 6 -5.93 15.66 -5.51
N MET A 7 -5.27 15.21 -4.43
CA MET A 7 -4.37 16.04 -3.63
C MET A 7 -3.02 16.32 -4.33
N GLN A 8 -2.53 15.38 -5.15
CA GLN A 8 -1.27 15.54 -5.90
C GLN A 8 -1.40 16.44 -7.13
N ALA A 9 -2.55 16.43 -7.80
CA ALA A 9 -2.72 17.09 -9.08
C ALA A 9 -2.42 18.62 -9.05
N PRO A 10 -2.84 19.39 -8.02
CA PRO A 10 -2.46 20.80 -7.90
C PRO A 10 -0.95 21.00 -7.73
N VAL A 11 -0.27 20.11 -7.01
CA VAL A 11 1.18 20.18 -6.79
C VAL A 11 1.94 19.94 -8.08
N ILE A 12 1.57 18.92 -8.86
CA ILE A 12 2.18 18.65 -10.18
C ILE A 12 1.98 19.83 -11.14
N ARG A 13 0.76 20.41 -11.18
CA ARG A 13 0.49 21.60 -12.01
C ARG A 13 1.32 22.80 -11.61
N ALA A 14 1.43 23.07 -10.29
CA ALA A 14 2.26 24.14 -9.78
C ALA A 14 3.74 23.93 -10.15
N LEU A 15 4.26 22.72 -9.94
CA LEU A 15 5.63 22.35 -10.28
C LEU A 15 5.96 22.59 -11.75
N ALA A 16 5.08 22.16 -12.65
CA ALA A 16 5.30 22.32 -14.08
C ALA A 16 5.28 23.78 -14.52
N ARG A 17 4.30 24.56 -14.04
CA ARG A 17 4.21 26.00 -14.35
C ARG A 17 5.42 26.76 -13.81
N THR A 18 5.78 26.52 -12.55
CA THR A 18 6.96 27.15 -11.96
C THR A 18 8.24 26.80 -12.72
N ALA A 19 8.42 25.54 -13.11
CA ALA A 19 9.59 25.13 -13.87
C ALA A 19 9.68 25.85 -15.22
N GLU A 20 8.56 26.01 -15.92
CA GLU A 20 8.47 26.77 -17.16
C GLU A 20 8.83 28.25 -16.94
N ASP A 21 8.21 28.90 -15.94
CA ASP A 21 8.41 30.32 -15.62
C ASP A 21 9.87 30.68 -15.31
N ILE A 22 10.60 29.75 -14.68
CA ILE A 22 12.02 29.95 -14.30
C ILE A 22 13.00 29.33 -15.30
N GLY A 23 12.52 28.77 -16.41
CA GLY A 23 13.34 28.15 -17.46
C GLY A 23 14.08 26.87 -17.02
N ALA A 24 13.55 26.14 -16.03
CA ALA A 24 14.07 24.85 -15.59
C ALA A 24 13.39 23.70 -16.34
N LYS A 25 14.06 22.54 -16.41
CA LYS A 25 13.48 21.33 -17.00
C LYS A 25 13.04 20.38 -15.90
N ILE A 26 11.88 19.74 -16.11
CA ILE A 26 11.39 18.68 -15.24
C ILE A 26 11.06 17.41 -16.02
N TYR A 27 11.23 16.25 -15.39
CA TYR A 27 10.97 14.95 -15.98
C TYR A 27 10.24 14.05 -14.98
N LEU A 28 9.31 13.24 -15.45
CA LEU A 28 8.62 12.24 -14.63
C LEU A 28 9.49 10.98 -14.55
N ALA A 29 9.94 10.66 -13.35
CA ALA A 29 10.91 9.59 -13.12
C ALA A 29 10.25 8.29 -12.61
N ASP A 30 9.13 8.41 -11.89
CA ASP A 30 8.28 7.29 -11.48
C ASP A 30 6.86 7.79 -11.21
N TYR A 31 5.85 7.09 -11.72
CA TYR A 31 4.44 7.50 -11.57
C TYR A 31 3.43 6.35 -11.55
N VAL A 32 3.78 5.22 -12.15
CA VAL A 32 2.84 4.12 -12.35
C VAL A 32 2.69 3.30 -11.08
N MET A 33 3.78 3.15 -10.35
CA MET A 33 3.93 2.20 -9.24
C MET A 33 4.23 2.91 -7.91
N SER A 34 4.55 4.19 -7.91
CA SER A 34 4.77 4.92 -6.66
C SER A 34 3.51 5.67 -6.20
N PRO A 35 3.12 5.54 -4.91
CA PRO A 35 2.09 6.40 -4.33
C PRO A 35 2.58 7.85 -4.19
N ARG A 36 3.89 8.10 -4.32
CA ARG A 36 4.53 9.42 -4.30
C ARG A 36 5.32 9.57 -5.60
N PRO A 37 4.72 10.14 -6.67
CA PRO A 37 5.42 10.25 -7.94
C PRO A 37 6.69 11.09 -7.76
N THR A 38 7.74 10.70 -8.48
CA THR A 38 9.04 11.37 -8.42
C THR A 38 9.23 12.23 -9.66
N VAL A 39 9.49 13.52 -9.44
CA VAL A 39 9.79 14.49 -10.49
C VAL A 39 11.26 14.88 -10.39
N TRP A 40 12.00 14.67 -11.47
CA TRP A 40 13.32 15.25 -11.64
C TRP A 40 13.20 16.74 -11.87
N PHE A 41 13.89 17.54 -11.06
CA PHE A 41 14.03 18.97 -11.28
C PHE A 41 15.47 19.29 -11.66
N CYS A 42 15.68 19.58 -12.94
CA CYS A 42 16.97 19.86 -13.53
C CYS A 42 17.10 21.36 -13.81
N GLY A 43 17.45 22.10 -12.75
CA GLY A 43 17.76 23.53 -12.81
C GLY A 43 19.00 23.86 -11.97
N ASP A 44 19.55 25.04 -12.19
CA ASP A 44 20.67 25.58 -11.42
C ASP A 44 20.26 26.01 -10.00
N LYS A 45 21.21 26.52 -9.23
CA LYS A 45 20.96 26.96 -7.86
C LYS A 45 19.92 28.07 -7.76
N ALA A 46 19.93 29.05 -8.68
CA ALA A 46 19.00 30.17 -8.65
C ALA A 46 17.58 29.69 -8.98
N GLN A 47 17.44 28.82 -9.96
CA GLN A 47 16.17 28.21 -10.36
C GLN A 47 15.57 27.37 -9.23
N ARG A 48 16.37 26.56 -8.53
CA ARG A 48 15.84 25.77 -7.39
C ARG A 48 15.34 26.66 -6.24
N ILE A 49 16.02 27.78 -5.96
CA ILE A 49 15.58 28.74 -4.94
C ILE A 49 14.26 29.40 -5.39
N ALA A 50 14.17 29.80 -6.66
CA ALA A 50 12.96 30.39 -7.22
C ALA A 50 11.76 29.41 -7.16
N LEU A 51 12.00 28.13 -7.48
CA LEU A 51 11.01 27.06 -7.33
C LEU A 51 10.43 27.02 -5.91
N LEU A 52 11.27 26.96 -4.89
CA LEU A 52 10.80 26.87 -3.51
C LEU A 52 10.02 28.10 -3.07
N ARG A 53 10.41 29.30 -3.51
CA ARG A 53 9.68 30.53 -3.22
C ARG A 53 8.28 30.48 -3.82
N GLN A 54 8.17 30.14 -5.10
CA GLN A 54 6.87 30.08 -5.76
C GLN A 54 5.96 28.98 -5.18
N LEU A 55 6.51 27.80 -4.87
CA LEU A 55 5.74 26.76 -4.18
C LEU A 55 5.25 27.25 -2.81
N PHE A 56 6.11 27.93 -2.06
CA PHE A 56 5.72 28.52 -0.77
C PHE A 56 4.61 29.55 -0.91
N ASP A 57 4.68 30.43 -1.91
CA ASP A 57 3.66 31.45 -2.20
C ASP A 57 2.32 30.84 -2.62
N LEU A 58 2.35 29.64 -3.20
CA LEU A 58 1.17 28.82 -3.53
C LEU A 58 0.65 27.98 -2.35
N ASP A 59 1.16 28.23 -1.14
CA ASP A 59 0.90 27.46 0.08
C ASP A 59 1.33 25.98 0.02
N ILE A 60 2.19 25.62 -0.93
CA ILE A 60 2.75 24.28 -1.09
C ILE A 60 4.01 24.17 -0.24
N ARG A 61 3.96 23.32 0.80
CA ARG A 61 5.07 23.16 1.75
C ARG A 61 6.07 22.10 1.28
N VAL A 62 7.36 22.37 1.50
CA VAL A 62 8.47 21.49 1.13
C VAL A 62 9.22 21.04 2.37
N PHE A 63 9.60 19.76 2.43
CA PHE A 63 10.25 19.15 3.58
C PHE A 63 11.39 18.23 3.16
N THR A 64 12.26 17.93 4.12
CA THR A 64 13.29 16.91 4.01
C THR A 64 13.29 16.06 5.28
N LEU A 65 13.80 14.82 5.19
CA LEU A 65 14.01 13.97 6.36
C LEU A 65 15.46 14.05 6.82
N ILE A 66 15.69 14.52 8.05
CA ILE A 66 17.01 14.58 8.68
C ILE A 66 16.95 13.65 9.88
N GLU A 67 17.77 12.59 9.88
CA GLU A 67 17.81 11.59 10.96
C GLU A 67 16.43 10.96 11.28
N GLY A 68 15.55 10.89 10.27
CA GLY A 68 14.19 10.35 10.42
C GLY A 68 13.14 11.40 10.83
N GLU A 69 13.55 12.62 11.17
CA GLU A 69 12.62 13.72 11.50
C GLU A 69 12.30 14.60 10.29
N ARG A 70 11.04 15.04 10.21
CA ARG A 70 10.56 15.91 9.14
C ARG A 70 10.93 17.37 9.44
N THR A 71 11.78 17.96 8.61
CA THR A 71 12.15 19.38 8.70
C THR A 71 11.56 20.18 7.54
N THR A 72 10.85 21.27 7.85
CA THR A 72 10.31 22.21 6.84
C THR A 72 11.44 23.01 6.19
N LEU A 73 11.47 23.03 4.86
CA LEU A 73 12.40 23.87 4.10
C LEU A 73 11.77 25.24 3.86
N TRP A 74 12.27 26.23 4.60
CA TRP A 74 11.94 27.63 4.37
C TRP A 74 12.80 28.20 3.24
N PRO A 75 12.24 28.89 2.22
CA PRO A 75 12.97 29.36 1.03
C PRO A 75 14.19 30.25 1.32
N PHE A 76 14.26 30.82 2.52
CA PHE A 76 15.32 31.75 2.96
C PHE A 76 16.26 31.17 4.04
N SER A 77 16.05 29.91 4.44
CA SER A 77 16.89 29.29 5.48
C SER A 77 18.27 28.88 4.94
N LYS A 78 19.28 28.90 5.80
CA LYS A 78 20.60 28.31 5.48
C LYS A 78 20.47 26.83 5.13
N LEU A 79 19.56 26.11 5.79
CA LEU A 79 19.29 24.69 5.56
C LEU A 79 18.75 24.44 4.15
N ALA A 80 17.75 25.20 3.69
CA ALA A 80 17.24 25.11 2.33
C ALA A 80 18.34 25.44 1.32
N ASN A 81 19.06 26.54 1.51
CA ASN A 81 20.18 26.90 0.63
C ASN A 81 21.25 25.81 0.55
N HIS A 82 21.52 25.08 1.63
CA HIS A 82 22.54 24.02 1.68
C HIS A 82 22.03 22.70 1.07
N ALA A 83 20.82 22.26 1.45
CA ALA A 83 20.18 21.04 0.94
C ALA A 83 19.92 21.11 -0.57
N ILE A 84 19.66 22.31 -1.10
CA ILE A 84 19.41 22.59 -2.52
C ILE A 84 20.70 22.71 -3.34
N ALA A 85 21.73 23.35 -2.77
CA ALA A 85 22.96 23.69 -3.49
C ALA A 85 23.95 22.52 -3.54
N TYR A 86 23.96 21.66 -2.54
CA TYR A 86 24.91 20.56 -2.43
C TYR A 86 24.12 19.26 -2.26
N GLN A 87 23.77 18.62 -3.38
CA GLN A 87 23.21 17.27 -3.48
C GLN A 87 23.91 16.23 -2.58
N LYS A 88 25.14 16.55 -2.15
CA LYS A 88 26.04 15.76 -1.29
C LYS A 88 25.58 15.57 0.17
N HIS A 89 24.66 16.39 0.70
CA HIS A 89 24.23 16.31 2.11
C HIS A 89 22.76 15.90 2.33
N ALA A 90 21.98 15.78 1.26
CA ALA A 90 20.65 15.19 1.33
C ALA A 90 20.78 13.66 1.20
N HIS A 91 21.14 12.98 2.29
CA HIS A 91 21.14 11.51 2.30
C HIS A 91 19.74 10.92 2.05
N ASN A 92 18.65 11.72 2.15
CA ASN A 92 17.26 11.27 2.16
C ASN A 92 16.30 12.01 1.18
N GLY A 93 16.77 12.63 0.11
CA GLY A 93 15.89 13.31 -0.87
C GLY A 93 15.17 14.56 -0.34
N VAL A 94 14.49 15.33 -1.22
CA VAL A 94 13.63 16.47 -0.85
C VAL A 94 12.20 16.17 -1.30
N VAL A 95 11.25 16.20 -0.37
CA VAL A 95 9.85 15.84 -0.64
C VAL A 95 8.97 17.09 -0.57
N VAL A 96 8.20 17.35 -1.62
CA VAL A 96 7.18 18.42 -1.62
C VAL A 96 5.87 17.83 -1.15
N HIS A 97 5.36 18.32 -0.02
CA HIS A 97 4.28 17.66 0.68
C HIS A 97 3.16 18.62 1.05
N GLY A 98 1.98 18.40 0.48
CA GLY A 98 0.72 18.52 1.22
C GLY A 98 0.57 17.29 2.13
N ALA A 99 0.10 17.47 3.37
CA ALA A 99 0.10 16.44 4.40
C ALA A 99 -0.42 15.04 3.91
N ALA A 100 0.40 14.02 4.17
CA ALA A 100 0.34 12.59 3.84
C ALA A 100 0.47 12.10 2.36
N SER A 101 0.51 12.98 1.34
CA SER A 101 0.24 12.57 -0.07
C SER A 101 1.14 13.22 -1.14
N GLY A 102 2.34 13.68 -0.78
CA GLY A 102 3.17 14.56 -1.61
C GLY A 102 3.81 13.98 -2.88
N VAL A 103 4.45 14.88 -3.64
CA VAL A 103 5.28 14.60 -4.84
C VAL A 103 6.75 14.68 -4.41
N GLU A 104 7.56 13.70 -4.77
CA GLU A 104 8.99 13.74 -4.51
C GLU A 104 9.71 14.59 -5.56
N ILE A 105 10.62 15.46 -5.14
CA ILE A 105 11.47 16.22 -6.04
C ILE A 105 12.91 15.74 -5.93
N ALA A 106 13.34 15.10 -7.00
CA ALA A 106 14.71 14.71 -7.22
C ALA A 106 15.47 15.86 -7.89
N PHE A 107 16.26 16.62 -7.14
CA PHE A 107 17.12 17.65 -7.73
C PHE A 107 18.30 17.01 -8.50
N CYS A 108 18.36 17.26 -9.81
CA CYS A 108 19.40 16.71 -10.67
C CYS A 108 20.76 17.39 -10.44
N ALA A 109 21.87 16.70 -10.67
CA ALA A 109 23.19 17.33 -10.84
C ALA A 109 23.73 17.05 -12.23
N TYR A 110 24.35 18.05 -12.86
CA TYR A 110 24.92 17.94 -14.19
C TYR A 110 26.45 17.80 -14.12
N ASN A 111 26.98 16.78 -14.80
CA ASN A 111 28.40 16.58 -15.02
C ASN A 111 28.76 16.95 -16.47
N SER A 112 29.41 18.10 -16.65
CA SER A 112 29.78 18.61 -17.97
C SER A 112 30.85 17.78 -18.69
N GLN A 113 31.68 17.01 -17.98
CA GLN A 113 32.70 16.17 -18.61
C GLN A 113 32.10 14.93 -19.26
N LYS A 114 30.99 14.43 -18.70
CA LYS A 114 30.31 13.22 -19.19
C LYS A 114 29.01 13.51 -19.94
N ASP A 115 28.52 14.75 -19.91
CA ASP A 115 27.17 15.13 -20.37
C ASP A 115 26.07 14.30 -19.70
N VAL A 116 26.15 14.16 -18.37
CA VAL A 116 25.22 13.31 -17.59
C VAL A 116 24.55 14.12 -16.50
N TRP A 117 23.23 13.97 -16.42
CA TRP A 117 22.39 14.37 -15.31
C TRP A 117 22.19 13.19 -14.37
N SER A 118 22.28 13.41 -13.05
CA SER A 118 22.08 12.34 -12.07
C SER A 118 21.25 12.76 -10.86
N SER A 119 20.52 11.78 -10.29
CA SER A 119 19.76 11.91 -9.06
C SER A 119 19.73 10.59 -8.29
N LYS A 120 19.89 10.66 -6.96
CA LYS A 120 19.95 9.48 -6.07
C LYS A 120 18.58 8.90 -5.69
N HIS A 121 17.50 9.66 -5.85
CA HIS A 121 16.14 9.28 -5.38
C HIS A 121 15.13 9.30 -6.52
N ALA A 122 15.62 9.00 -7.72
CA ALA A 122 14.90 9.10 -8.96
C ALA A 122 13.90 7.97 -9.23
N GLY A 123 13.65 7.09 -8.27
CA GLY A 123 13.03 5.80 -8.55
C GLY A 123 13.97 4.91 -9.36
N VAL A 124 13.59 4.62 -10.60
CA VAL A 124 14.10 3.48 -11.39
C VAL A 124 15.35 3.81 -12.21
N GLU A 125 15.58 5.08 -12.52
CA GLU A 125 16.70 5.53 -13.35
C GLU A 125 17.44 6.66 -12.64
N SER A 126 18.73 6.51 -12.35
CA SER A 126 19.50 7.47 -11.52
C SER A 126 20.43 8.38 -12.32
N GLU A 127 20.65 8.11 -13.61
CA GLU A 127 21.52 8.88 -14.51
C GLU A 127 20.96 8.91 -15.94
N ALA A 128 21.08 10.04 -16.63
CA ALA A 128 20.63 10.22 -18.01
C ALA A 128 21.43 11.31 -18.74
N SER A 129 21.69 11.13 -20.05
CA SER A 129 22.42 12.13 -20.85
C SER A 129 21.52 13.26 -21.36
N THR A 130 22.09 14.43 -21.70
CA THR A 130 21.30 15.56 -22.24
C THR A 130 20.62 15.20 -23.56
N THR A 131 21.31 14.43 -24.41
CA THR A 131 20.76 13.91 -25.67
C THR A 131 19.55 13.02 -25.42
N TYR A 132 19.67 12.09 -24.47
CA TYR A 132 18.59 11.20 -24.09
C TYR A 132 17.38 11.97 -23.54
N LEU A 133 17.59 12.87 -22.57
CA LEU A 133 16.53 13.70 -21.98
C LEU A 133 15.76 14.52 -23.02
N SER A 134 16.44 14.97 -24.08
CA SER A 134 15.83 15.74 -25.17
C SER A 134 15.00 14.89 -26.13
N SER A 135 15.24 13.57 -26.15
CA SER A 135 14.53 12.61 -27.00
C SER A 135 13.33 11.95 -26.33
N LEU A 136 13.11 12.22 -25.04
CA LEU A 136 12.05 11.59 -24.26
C LEU A 136 10.68 11.90 -24.82
N ARG A 137 9.83 10.86 -24.88
CA ARG A 137 8.41 11.05 -25.15
C ARG A 137 7.75 11.79 -23.98
N ARG A 138 6.60 12.40 -24.25
CA ARG A 138 5.77 13.04 -23.22
C ARG A 138 4.55 12.18 -22.91
N VAL A 139 4.15 12.17 -21.65
CA VAL A 139 2.93 11.52 -21.16
C VAL A 139 2.09 12.53 -20.38
N SER A 140 0.77 12.39 -20.46
CA SER A 140 -0.15 13.21 -19.67
C SER A 140 -0.30 12.62 -18.28
N PHE A 141 0.21 13.31 -17.26
CA PHE A 141 0.15 12.89 -15.88
C PHE A 141 -0.56 13.94 -15.02
N LEU A 142 -1.69 13.55 -14.40
CA LEU A 142 -2.54 14.43 -13.59
C LEU A 142 -2.91 15.77 -14.28
N GLY A 143 -3.10 15.71 -15.61
CA GLY A 143 -3.46 16.85 -16.46
C GLY A 143 -2.27 17.73 -16.88
N VAL A 144 -1.04 17.23 -16.76
CA VAL A 144 0.18 17.91 -17.21
C VAL A 144 0.98 16.99 -18.12
N ASP A 145 1.36 17.49 -19.30
CA ASP A 145 2.20 16.73 -20.22
C ASP A 145 3.67 16.88 -19.82
N LEU A 146 4.32 15.79 -19.41
CA LEU A 146 5.69 15.77 -18.93
C LEU A 146 6.54 14.75 -19.71
N PRO A 147 7.81 15.05 -20.00
CA PRO A 147 8.74 14.06 -20.52
C PRO A 147 9.01 12.99 -19.46
N ILE A 148 9.06 11.72 -19.87
CA ILE A 148 9.19 10.55 -18.98
C ILE A 148 10.51 9.82 -19.20
N LEU A 149 11.17 9.39 -18.13
CA LEU A 149 12.37 8.56 -18.20
C LEU A 149 12.03 7.15 -18.72
N GLY A 150 12.90 6.56 -19.55
CA GLY A 150 12.59 5.40 -20.38
C GLY A 150 12.45 4.08 -19.63
N ASN A 151 13.05 3.93 -18.45
CA ASN A 151 12.72 2.77 -17.59
C ASN A 151 11.33 2.89 -16.97
N ALA A 152 10.83 4.12 -16.79
CA ALA A 152 9.44 4.31 -16.39
C ALA A 152 8.48 3.90 -17.53
N ASP A 153 8.86 4.02 -18.80
CA ASP A 153 8.06 3.58 -19.95
C ASP A 153 7.78 2.08 -19.98
N ALA A 154 8.79 1.25 -19.72
CA ALA A 154 8.61 -0.21 -19.59
C ALA A 154 7.63 -0.55 -18.46
N LEU A 155 7.69 0.20 -17.36
CA LEU A 155 6.76 0.07 -16.24
C LEU A 155 5.34 0.56 -16.59
N VAL A 156 5.16 1.55 -17.48
CA VAL A 156 3.83 1.98 -17.95
C VAL A 156 3.09 0.84 -18.64
N GLU A 157 3.78 0.11 -19.51
CA GLU A 157 3.19 -0.98 -20.27
C GLU A 157 2.89 -2.18 -19.38
N GLN A 158 3.80 -2.53 -18.48
CA GLN A 158 3.62 -3.65 -17.54
C GLN A 158 2.55 -3.37 -16.48
N ALA A 159 2.55 -2.17 -15.89
CA ALA A 159 1.53 -1.79 -14.91
C ALA A 159 0.19 -1.36 -15.53
N ALA A 160 0.06 -1.32 -16.87
CA ALA A 160 -1.25 -1.30 -17.50
C ALA A 160 -2.10 -2.53 -17.09
N ASN A 161 -1.44 -3.64 -16.71
CA ASN A 161 -2.10 -4.83 -16.17
C ASN A 161 -2.44 -4.69 -14.67
N LEU A 162 -1.74 -3.84 -13.91
CA LEU A 162 -1.94 -3.59 -12.47
C LEU A 162 -2.75 -2.31 -12.17
N ARG A 163 -3.52 -1.82 -13.14
CA ARG A 163 -4.21 -0.51 -13.04
C ARG A 163 -5.14 -0.36 -11.85
N LYS A 164 -5.70 -1.47 -11.36
CA LYS A 164 -6.65 -1.50 -10.26
C LYS A 164 -6.47 -2.78 -9.46
N ILE A 165 -6.40 -2.63 -8.14
CA ILE A 165 -6.32 -3.72 -7.18
C ILE A 165 -7.59 -3.70 -6.34
N ASP A 166 -8.26 -4.84 -6.28
CA ASP A 166 -9.45 -5.00 -5.45
C ASP A 166 -9.04 -5.13 -3.98
N LEU A 167 -9.86 -4.59 -3.09
CA LEU A 167 -9.72 -4.81 -1.66
C LEU A 167 -10.82 -5.76 -1.20
N VAL A 168 -10.44 -6.76 -0.42
CA VAL A 168 -11.36 -7.73 0.15
C VAL A 168 -11.25 -7.64 1.67
N TYR A 169 -12.35 -7.27 2.31
CA TYR A 169 -12.49 -7.25 3.76
C TYR A 169 -13.25 -8.48 4.23
N THR A 170 -12.86 -9.03 5.37
CA THR A 170 -13.71 -9.90 6.18
C THR A 170 -14.28 -9.08 7.33
N TRP A 171 -15.57 -9.22 7.61
CA TRP A 171 -16.22 -8.50 8.70
C TRP A 171 -17.40 -9.27 9.26
N VAL A 172 -17.62 -9.10 10.56
CA VAL A 172 -18.76 -9.66 11.28
C VAL A 172 -19.18 -8.74 12.42
N ASP A 173 -20.49 -8.55 12.60
CA ASP A 173 -21.03 -7.94 13.81
C ASP A 173 -21.22 -9.00 14.89
N GLY A 174 -20.30 -9.03 15.86
CA GLY A 174 -20.41 -9.91 17.01
C GLY A 174 -21.49 -9.51 18.01
N LYS A 175 -22.25 -8.43 17.79
CA LYS A 175 -23.43 -8.08 18.60
C LYS A 175 -24.73 -8.62 18.00
N ASP A 176 -24.72 -9.06 16.75
CA ASP A 176 -25.88 -9.63 16.07
C ASP A 176 -26.39 -10.90 16.80
N PRO A 177 -27.63 -10.89 17.31
CA PRO A 177 -28.20 -12.02 18.03
C PRO A 177 -28.43 -13.25 17.14
N GLU A 178 -28.74 -13.06 15.85
CA GLU A 178 -28.94 -14.19 14.92
C GLU A 178 -27.62 -14.87 14.63
N TRP A 179 -26.56 -14.09 14.39
CA TRP A 179 -25.21 -14.62 14.22
C TRP A 179 -24.74 -15.40 15.45
N LYS A 180 -24.93 -14.84 16.66
CA LYS A 180 -24.60 -15.52 17.92
C LYS A 180 -25.32 -16.85 18.07
N ALA A 181 -26.61 -16.89 17.75
CA ALA A 181 -27.40 -18.11 17.84
C ALA A 181 -26.85 -19.20 16.90
N ARG A 182 -26.54 -18.84 15.63
CA ARG A 182 -25.93 -19.77 14.67
C ARG A 182 -24.56 -20.28 15.12
N LYS A 183 -23.71 -19.40 15.66
CA LYS A 183 -22.39 -19.77 16.17
C LYS A 183 -22.49 -20.74 17.35
N GLN A 184 -23.36 -20.43 18.31
CA GLN A 184 -23.58 -21.28 19.48
C GLN A 184 -24.12 -22.65 19.09
N GLU A 185 -25.05 -22.72 18.13
CA GLU A 185 -25.57 -23.99 17.62
C GLU A 185 -24.46 -24.84 16.97
N SER A 186 -23.62 -24.22 16.13
CA SER A 186 -22.48 -24.90 15.50
C SER A 186 -21.45 -25.41 16.53
N GLU A 187 -21.12 -24.59 17.54
CA GLU A 187 -20.21 -24.99 18.63
C GLU A 187 -20.75 -26.17 19.45
N MET A 188 -22.06 -26.22 19.69
CA MET A 188 -22.71 -27.33 20.39
C MET A 188 -22.65 -28.65 19.59
N GLN A 189 -22.69 -28.57 18.26
CA GLN A 189 -22.60 -29.75 17.39
C GLN A 189 -21.17 -30.29 17.27
N VAL A 190 -20.15 -29.42 17.23
CA VAL A 190 -18.73 -29.82 17.08
C VAL A 190 -18.10 -30.24 18.41
N GLY A 191 -18.61 -29.73 19.54
CA GLY A 191 -18.14 -30.04 20.89
C GLY A 191 -16.99 -29.16 21.36
N ARG A 192 -17.02 -28.76 22.65
CA ARG A 192 -16.09 -27.80 23.30
C ARG A 192 -14.60 -28.17 23.26
N GLN A 193 -14.25 -29.42 22.93
CA GLN A 193 -12.86 -29.88 22.87
C GLN A 193 -12.11 -29.39 21.62
N SER A 194 -12.80 -28.80 20.64
CA SER A 194 -12.22 -28.40 19.35
C SER A 194 -11.79 -26.91 19.26
N THR A 195 -11.88 -26.14 20.34
CA THR A 195 -11.61 -24.69 20.31
C THR A 195 -10.62 -24.28 21.39
N THR A 196 -9.56 -23.56 21.02
CA THR A 196 -8.65 -22.94 22.01
C THR A 196 -9.34 -21.77 22.71
N ALA A 197 -8.97 -21.49 23.96
CA ALA A 197 -9.60 -20.43 24.76
C ALA A 197 -9.50 -19.04 24.09
N ASP A 198 -8.42 -18.79 23.34
CA ASP A 198 -8.16 -17.51 22.67
C ASP A 198 -9.01 -17.30 21.40
N SER A 199 -9.48 -18.38 20.75
CA SER A 199 -10.30 -18.33 19.53
C SER A 199 -11.74 -17.84 19.78
N ASN A 200 -12.20 -17.90 21.03
CA ASN A 200 -13.58 -17.63 21.46
C ASN A 200 -13.74 -16.37 22.32
N HIS A 201 -12.70 -15.55 22.47
CA HIS A 201 -12.83 -14.29 23.20
C HIS A 201 -13.82 -13.34 22.50
N ALA A 202 -14.78 -12.84 23.28
CA ALA A 202 -15.82 -11.91 22.82
C ALA A 202 -15.25 -10.68 22.11
N THR A 203 -14.05 -10.23 22.51
CA THR A 203 -13.34 -9.10 21.93
C THR A 203 -12.96 -9.28 20.46
N ARG A 204 -12.85 -10.52 19.94
CA ARG A 204 -12.57 -10.78 18.52
C ARG A 204 -13.72 -10.41 17.59
N TYR A 205 -14.92 -10.18 18.12
CA TYR A 205 -16.12 -9.88 17.35
C TYR A 205 -16.75 -8.53 17.75
N GLU A 206 -16.09 -7.74 18.61
CA GLU A 206 -16.57 -6.41 18.97
C GLU A 206 -16.24 -5.41 17.85
N SER A 207 -17.26 -4.94 17.13
CA SER A 207 -17.09 -3.84 16.18
C SER A 207 -17.18 -2.48 16.87
N HIS A 208 -16.12 -1.68 16.75
CA HIS A 208 -15.97 -0.27 17.12
C HIS A 208 -15.83 0.64 15.89
N GLU A 209 -16.59 0.34 14.83
CA GLU A 209 -16.55 1.09 13.57
C GLU A 209 -15.20 1.01 12.83
N GLU A 210 -14.35 0.02 13.13
CA GLU A 210 -13.04 -0.15 12.51
C GLU A 210 -13.16 -0.26 10.98
N LEU A 211 -14.13 -1.06 10.50
CA LEU A 211 -14.42 -1.21 9.06
C LEU A 211 -14.70 0.14 8.38
N LEU A 212 -15.45 1.03 9.03
CA LEU A 212 -15.75 2.36 8.50
C LEU A 212 -14.47 3.18 8.32
N PHE A 213 -13.59 3.18 9.32
CA PHE A 213 -12.32 3.91 9.24
C PHE A 213 -11.34 3.24 8.28
N SER A 214 -11.32 1.91 8.20
CA SER A 214 -10.51 1.16 7.25
C SER A 214 -10.91 1.47 5.81
N VAL A 215 -12.19 1.35 5.46
CA VAL A 215 -12.70 1.68 4.11
C VAL A 215 -12.46 3.14 3.77
N ARG A 216 -12.65 4.07 4.71
CA ARG A 216 -12.26 5.49 4.52
C ARG A 216 -10.75 5.64 4.28
N SER A 217 -9.91 4.91 5.00
CA SER A 217 -8.46 4.99 4.78
C SER A 217 -8.08 4.46 3.40
N ALA A 218 -8.70 3.37 2.93
CA ALA A 218 -8.50 2.81 1.61
C ALA A 218 -8.91 3.77 0.50
N LEU A 219 -10.15 4.30 0.56
CA LEU A 219 -10.65 5.29 -0.39
C LEU A 219 -9.78 6.56 -0.44
N ARG A 220 -9.11 6.89 0.67
CA ARG A 220 -8.25 8.08 0.75
C ARG A 220 -6.87 7.81 0.21
N TYR A 221 -6.25 6.72 0.66
CA TYR A 221 -4.82 6.51 0.58
C TYR A 221 -4.38 5.43 -0.40
N PHE A 222 -5.28 4.54 -0.84
CA PHE A 222 -4.92 3.51 -1.81
C PHE A 222 -5.17 4.01 -3.23
N VAL A 223 -4.08 4.28 -3.96
CA VAL A 223 -4.08 5.00 -5.24
C VAL A 223 -4.74 4.18 -6.35
N ASP A 224 -4.42 2.90 -6.42
CA ASP A 224 -4.88 1.99 -7.49
C ASP A 224 -6.14 1.24 -7.06
N LEU A 225 -6.99 1.88 -6.25
CA LEU A 225 -8.18 1.24 -5.69
C LEU A 225 -9.19 0.83 -6.77
N GLY A 226 -9.42 -0.48 -6.86
CA GLY A 226 -10.45 -1.13 -7.66
C GLY A 226 -11.77 -1.25 -6.91
N ASN A 227 -12.38 -2.43 -6.96
CA ASN A 227 -13.61 -2.73 -6.23
C ASN A 227 -13.27 -3.01 -4.76
N ILE A 228 -14.19 -2.64 -3.87
CA ILE A 228 -14.12 -3.05 -2.47
C ILE A 228 -15.18 -4.11 -2.24
N TYR A 229 -14.76 -5.29 -1.79
CA TYR A 229 -15.65 -6.36 -1.36
C TYR A 229 -15.61 -6.46 0.16
N VAL A 230 -16.78 -6.63 0.77
CA VAL A 230 -16.89 -6.94 2.21
C VAL A 230 -17.58 -8.28 2.34
N VAL A 231 -16.82 -9.29 2.75
CA VAL A 231 -17.29 -10.65 2.98
C VAL A 231 -17.85 -10.76 4.39
N THR A 232 -19.12 -11.13 4.50
CA THR A 232 -19.88 -11.18 5.77
C THR A 232 -20.53 -12.54 6.00
N ASP A 233 -21.10 -12.77 7.19
CA ASP A 233 -22.03 -13.88 7.44
C ASP A 233 -23.47 -13.38 7.54
N ARG A 234 -24.14 -13.24 6.39
CA ARG A 234 -25.56 -12.81 6.30
C ARG A 234 -25.84 -11.46 6.92
N GLN A 235 -24.83 -10.58 6.95
CA GLN A 235 -24.92 -9.27 7.58
C GLN A 235 -24.65 -8.15 6.58
N ILE A 236 -25.22 -6.98 6.86
CA ILE A 236 -24.94 -5.74 6.16
C ILE A 236 -24.23 -4.80 7.15
N PRO A 237 -23.02 -4.32 6.85
CA PRO A 237 -22.28 -3.43 7.74
C PRO A 237 -22.87 -2.01 7.69
N HIS A 238 -23.98 -1.77 8.39
CA HIS A 238 -24.65 -0.47 8.43
C HIS A 238 -23.75 0.67 8.91
N VAL A 239 -22.67 0.35 9.62
CA VAL A 239 -21.62 1.30 10.02
C VAL A 239 -20.97 2.03 8.83
N LEU A 240 -21.05 1.48 7.61
CA LEU A 240 -20.55 2.13 6.41
C LEU A 240 -21.41 3.32 5.96
N GLY A 241 -22.69 3.38 6.36
CA GLY A 241 -23.62 4.43 5.93
C GLY A 241 -23.62 4.60 4.41
N ASP A 242 -23.42 5.83 3.94
CA ASP A 242 -23.36 6.17 2.51
C ASP A 242 -22.22 5.46 1.74
N LEU A 243 -21.19 4.95 2.44
CA LEU A 243 -20.11 4.19 1.79
C LEU A 243 -20.56 2.80 1.33
N LEU A 244 -21.76 2.35 1.71
CA LEU A 244 -22.34 1.11 1.17
C LEU A 244 -22.43 1.15 -0.36
N ASP A 245 -22.62 2.33 -0.96
CA ASP A 245 -22.65 2.51 -2.41
C ASP A 245 -21.28 2.27 -3.08
N ASN A 246 -20.19 2.25 -2.29
CA ASN A 246 -18.83 2.02 -2.76
C ASN A 246 -18.31 0.59 -2.53
N VAL A 247 -19.10 -0.27 -1.88
CA VAL A 247 -18.68 -1.64 -1.55
C VAL A 247 -19.67 -2.67 -2.10
N THR A 248 -19.16 -3.84 -2.44
CA THR A 248 -19.98 -5.01 -2.76
C THR A 248 -20.00 -5.93 -1.55
N ILE A 249 -21.18 -6.11 -0.96
CA ILE A 249 -21.37 -7.06 0.14
C ILE A 249 -21.46 -8.47 -0.46
N VAL A 250 -20.63 -9.38 0.04
CA VAL A 250 -20.61 -10.79 -0.40
C VAL A 250 -20.87 -11.65 0.83
N ASP A 251 -21.89 -12.51 0.76
CA ASP A 251 -22.07 -13.50 1.81
C ASP A 251 -21.01 -14.59 1.65
N HIS A 252 -20.29 -14.93 2.70
CA HIS A 252 -19.22 -15.93 2.60
C HIS A 252 -19.75 -17.28 2.10
N ARG A 253 -21.04 -17.59 2.28
CA ARG A 253 -21.62 -18.82 1.74
C ARG A 253 -21.53 -18.88 0.23
N ASP A 254 -21.52 -17.74 -0.47
CA ASP A 254 -21.49 -17.68 -1.92
C ASP A 254 -20.12 -18.05 -2.50
N ILE A 255 -19.04 -17.89 -1.73
CA ILE A 255 -17.67 -18.19 -2.15
C ILE A 255 -17.22 -19.61 -1.83
N PHE A 256 -17.95 -20.34 -0.98
CA PHE A 256 -17.68 -21.76 -0.73
C PHE A 256 -18.19 -22.63 -1.88
N GLN A 257 -17.28 -23.39 -2.49
CA GLN A 257 -17.64 -24.33 -3.56
C GLN A 257 -18.45 -25.51 -3.03
N ASP A 258 -18.03 -26.07 -1.90
CA ASP A 258 -18.73 -27.15 -1.20
C ASP A 258 -19.53 -26.57 -0.03
N LYS A 259 -20.85 -26.77 -0.06
CA LYS A 259 -21.76 -26.24 0.95
C LYS A 259 -21.80 -27.10 2.21
N ASP A 260 -21.26 -28.32 2.17
CA ASP A 260 -21.19 -29.21 3.34
C ASP A 260 -20.18 -28.69 4.39
N HIS A 261 -19.31 -27.75 4.00
CA HIS A 261 -18.40 -27.04 4.91
C HIS A 261 -19.06 -25.88 5.68
N LEU A 262 -20.36 -25.64 5.48
CA LEU A 262 -21.12 -24.56 6.12
C LEU A 262 -22.12 -25.13 7.14
N PRO A 263 -22.46 -24.37 8.21
CA PRO A 263 -21.95 -23.05 8.56
C PRO A 263 -20.50 -23.12 9.09
N THR A 264 -19.70 -22.09 8.81
CA THR A 264 -18.36 -21.95 9.37
C THR A 264 -18.16 -20.56 9.95
N PHE A 265 -17.46 -20.51 11.08
CA PHE A 265 -17.06 -19.27 11.76
C PHE A 265 -15.53 -19.15 11.82
N ASN A 266 -14.82 -20.00 11.07
CA ASN A 266 -13.36 -20.02 11.01
C ASN A 266 -12.88 -19.09 9.90
N SER A 267 -12.18 -18.01 10.27
CA SER A 267 -11.65 -17.02 9.32
C SER A 267 -10.72 -17.66 8.29
N HIS A 268 -9.82 -18.57 8.68
CA HIS A 268 -8.92 -19.25 7.73
C HIS A 268 -9.68 -20.03 6.66
N ALA A 269 -10.80 -20.66 7.01
CA ALA A 269 -11.63 -21.37 6.05
C ALA A 269 -12.30 -20.39 5.06
N ILE A 270 -12.76 -19.23 5.54
CA ILE A 270 -13.35 -18.18 4.71
C ILE A 270 -12.29 -17.55 3.79
N GLU A 271 -11.12 -17.21 4.35
CA GLU A 271 -9.96 -16.63 3.66
C GLU A 271 -9.48 -17.50 2.50
N ALA A 272 -9.43 -18.83 2.71
CA ALA A 272 -9.07 -19.80 1.68
C ALA A 272 -10.05 -19.84 0.47
N ASN A 273 -11.22 -19.19 0.58
CA ASN A 273 -12.23 -19.14 -0.47
C ASN A 273 -12.38 -17.74 -1.12
N LEU A 274 -11.68 -16.70 -0.64
CA LEU A 274 -11.88 -15.32 -1.13
C LEU A 274 -11.64 -15.14 -2.63
N HIS A 275 -10.69 -15.88 -3.20
CA HIS A 275 -10.39 -15.87 -4.64
C HIS A 275 -11.57 -16.30 -5.53
N ARG A 276 -12.66 -16.83 -4.95
CA ARG A 276 -13.89 -17.24 -5.66
C ARG A 276 -14.96 -16.15 -5.70
N ILE A 277 -14.71 -14.96 -5.15
CA ILE A 277 -15.65 -13.83 -5.25
C ILE A 277 -15.92 -13.52 -6.74
N PRO A 278 -17.18 -13.54 -7.20
CA PRO A 278 -17.50 -13.24 -8.59
C PRO A 278 -17.04 -11.83 -8.99
N GLY A 279 -16.27 -11.72 -10.08
CA GLY A 279 -15.76 -10.45 -10.58
C GLY A 279 -14.54 -9.89 -9.84
N LEU A 280 -13.98 -10.64 -8.89
CA LEU A 280 -12.71 -10.30 -8.24
C LEU A 280 -11.56 -10.34 -9.27
N ARG A 281 -10.71 -9.31 -9.24
CA ARG A 281 -9.50 -9.24 -10.06
C ARG A 281 -8.47 -10.28 -9.59
N GLU A 282 -7.62 -10.73 -10.52
CA GLU A 282 -6.50 -11.65 -10.24
C GLU A 282 -5.59 -11.12 -9.12
N ASN A 283 -5.29 -9.82 -9.15
CA ASN A 283 -4.56 -9.15 -8.09
C ASN A 283 -5.52 -8.39 -7.17
N TYR A 284 -5.60 -8.85 -5.92
CA TYR A 284 -6.38 -8.22 -4.85
C TYR A 284 -5.60 -8.22 -3.53
N LEU A 285 -5.95 -7.32 -2.62
CA LEU A 285 -5.44 -7.31 -1.26
C LEU A 285 -6.53 -7.77 -0.31
N TYR A 286 -6.22 -8.77 0.50
CA TYR A 286 -7.01 -9.10 1.67
C TYR A 286 -6.62 -8.20 2.85
N LEU A 287 -7.62 -7.67 3.54
CA LEU A 287 -7.47 -6.85 4.73
C LEU A 287 -8.47 -7.32 5.79
N ASN A 288 -8.03 -7.41 7.05
CA ASN A 288 -8.99 -7.40 8.16
C ASN A 288 -9.64 -6.01 8.26
N ASP A 289 -10.78 -5.94 8.93
CA ASP A 289 -11.53 -4.69 9.13
C ASP A 289 -10.81 -3.65 10.00
N ASP A 290 -9.83 -4.09 10.80
CA ASP A 290 -8.99 -3.26 11.67
C ASP A 290 -7.68 -2.78 11.02
N VAL A 291 -7.45 -3.06 9.73
CA VAL A 291 -6.26 -2.60 9.01
C VAL A 291 -6.51 -1.23 8.39
N LEU A 292 -5.67 -0.23 8.71
CA LEU A 292 -5.79 1.11 8.16
C LEU A 292 -4.57 1.49 7.30
N PHE A 293 -4.85 2.15 6.18
CA PHE A 293 -3.81 2.81 5.40
C PHE A 293 -3.44 4.14 6.06
N GLY A 294 -2.28 4.20 6.71
CA GLY A 294 -1.78 5.41 7.39
C GLY A 294 -1.14 6.45 6.45
N SER A 295 -0.85 6.08 5.21
CA SER A 295 -0.28 6.97 4.20
C SER A 295 -0.57 6.44 2.80
N ALA A 296 -0.30 7.25 1.78
CA ALA A 296 -0.50 6.86 0.39
C ALA A 296 0.22 5.52 0.05
N MET A 297 -0.53 4.57 -0.51
CA MET A 297 -0.08 3.26 -0.97
C MET A 297 -0.61 3.00 -2.39
N SER A 298 0.04 2.07 -3.10
CA SER A 298 -0.25 1.71 -4.49
C SER A 298 -0.12 0.19 -4.68
N ALA A 299 -0.47 -0.31 -5.86
CA ALA A 299 -0.28 -1.72 -6.22
C ALA A 299 1.18 -2.16 -6.04
N ALA A 300 2.15 -1.30 -6.36
CA ALA A 300 3.56 -1.67 -6.33
C ALA A 300 4.16 -1.82 -4.93
N ASN A 301 3.43 -1.38 -3.89
CA ASN A 301 3.82 -1.68 -2.52
C ASN A 301 3.61 -3.17 -2.19
N PHE A 302 2.83 -3.89 -2.99
CA PHE A 302 2.39 -5.26 -2.72
C PHE A 302 2.64 -6.23 -3.89
N PHE A 303 2.80 -5.72 -5.10
CA PHE A 303 3.04 -6.51 -6.31
C PHE A 303 4.25 -5.98 -7.06
N ASP A 304 5.00 -6.88 -7.69
CA ASP A 304 6.03 -6.47 -8.65
C ASP A 304 5.45 -6.17 -10.03
N GLU A 305 6.28 -5.77 -10.98
CA GLU A 305 5.88 -5.41 -12.34
C GLU A 305 5.24 -6.55 -13.15
N TYR A 306 5.40 -7.81 -12.70
CA TYR A 306 4.78 -8.98 -13.30
C TYR A 306 3.47 -9.39 -12.60
N GLY A 307 3.03 -8.60 -11.61
CA GLY A 307 1.86 -8.89 -10.80
C GLY A 307 2.07 -10.00 -9.77
N ARG A 308 3.32 -10.38 -9.48
CA ARG A 308 3.62 -11.34 -8.41
C ARG A 308 3.57 -10.62 -7.08
N SER A 309 2.99 -11.24 -6.07
CA SER A 309 2.95 -10.65 -4.73
C SER A 309 4.35 -10.55 -4.12
N LEU A 310 4.66 -9.39 -3.55
CA LEU A 310 5.83 -9.17 -2.72
C LEU A 310 5.61 -9.88 -1.38
N GLN A 311 6.48 -10.84 -1.09
CA GLN A 311 6.39 -11.66 0.11
C GLN A 311 7.38 -11.18 1.17
N PHE A 312 6.88 -10.93 2.37
CA PHE A 312 7.69 -10.59 3.53
C PHE A 312 7.67 -11.79 4.47
N HIS A 313 8.84 -12.31 4.82
CA HIS A 313 8.95 -13.48 5.68
C HIS A 313 9.28 -13.06 7.11
N SER A 314 8.66 -13.74 8.07
CA SER A 314 9.10 -13.64 9.46
C SER A 314 10.52 -14.19 9.61
N ASN A 315 11.26 -13.62 10.56
CA ASN A 315 12.54 -14.16 11.02
C ASN A 315 12.35 -15.39 11.92
N ALA A 316 11.12 -15.62 12.42
CA ALA A 316 10.78 -16.83 13.15
C ALA A 316 10.82 -18.03 12.19
N VAL A 317 11.69 -18.99 12.52
CA VAL A 317 11.77 -20.28 11.84
C VAL A 317 11.04 -21.29 12.71
N SER A 318 10.16 -22.08 12.11
CA SER A 318 9.56 -23.23 12.76
C SER A 318 10.07 -24.51 12.12
N LEU A 319 10.69 -25.37 12.93
CA LEU A 319 11.27 -26.62 12.45
C LEU A 319 10.21 -27.73 12.30
N PRO A 320 10.47 -28.74 11.45
CA PRO A 320 9.66 -29.95 11.43
C PRO A 320 9.65 -30.60 12.82
N HIS A 321 8.47 -30.99 13.30
CA HIS A 321 8.25 -31.73 14.55
C HIS A 321 8.30 -30.90 15.85
N GLU A 322 8.20 -29.57 15.77
CA GLU A 322 7.83 -28.78 16.95
C GLU A 322 6.42 -29.19 17.41
N THR A 323 6.34 -29.76 18.61
CA THR A 323 5.08 -30.03 19.31
C THR A 323 4.62 -28.76 20.02
N SER A 324 3.37 -28.38 19.80
CA SER A 324 2.71 -27.28 20.53
C SER A 324 2.57 -27.62 22.01
N GLY A 325 2.77 -26.63 22.89
CA GLY A 325 2.40 -26.74 24.30
C GLY A 325 0.88 -26.67 24.51
N GLU A 326 0.41 -26.95 25.73
CA GLU A 326 -1.03 -26.90 26.08
C GLU A 326 -1.64 -25.47 25.99
N GLU A 327 -0.82 -24.42 25.87
CA GLU A 327 -1.22 -23.00 25.79
C GLU A 327 -0.91 -22.36 24.42
N GLU A 328 -0.83 -23.15 23.35
CA GLU A 328 -0.52 -22.65 22.01
C GLU A 328 -1.66 -21.79 21.44
N LEU A 329 -1.32 -20.63 20.85
CA LEU A 329 -2.29 -19.74 20.20
C LEU A 329 -2.98 -20.43 19.01
N ALA A 330 -4.27 -20.12 18.78
CA ALA A 330 -5.08 -20.73 17.71
C ALA A 330 -4.40 -20.66 16.33
N VAL A 331 -3.76 -19.53 16.04
CA VAL A 331 -3.07 -19.27 14.77
C VAL A 331 -1.87 -20.17 14.55
N ASN A 332 -1.11 -20.48 15.61
CA ASN A 332 0.04 -21.36 15.53
C ASN A 332 -0.39 -22.81 15.29
N LEU A 333 -1.48 -23.24 15.94
CA LEU A 333 -2.09 -24.56 15.70
C LEU A 333 -2.60 -24.69 14.26
N ALA A 334 -3.24 -23.65 13.72
CA ALA A 334 -3.64 -23.62 12.30
C ALA A 334 -2.42 -23.76 11.37
N GLY A 335 -1.33 -23.04 11.66
CA GLY A 335 -0.07 -23.17 10.93
C GLY A 335 0.56 -24.55 11.00
N LEU A 336 0.50 -25.23 12.16
CA LEU A 336 0.97 -26.61 12.32
C LEU A 336 0.12 -27.60 11.51
N ASN A 337 -1.21 -27.45 11.53
CA ASN A 337 -2.10 -28.29 10.75
C ASN A 337 -1.89 -28.08 9.24
N ASN A 338 -1.72 -26.84 8.78
CA ASN A 338 -1.40 -26.53 7.38
C ASN A 338 -0.09 -27.18 6.95
N ARG A 339 0.96 -27.14 7.78
CA ARG A 339 2.24 -27.82 7.51
C ARG A 339 2.07 -29.32 7.37
N ARG A 340 1.33 -29.96 8.29
CA ARG A 340 1.05 -31.40 8.22
C ARG A 340 0.35 -31.76 6.91
N LEU A 341 -0.68 -31.01 6.54
CA LEU A 341 -1.43 -31.23 5.29
C LEU A 341 -0.57 -31.03 4.04
N LEU A 342 0.30 -30.01 4.00
CA LEU A 342 1.24 -29.80 2.90
C LEU A 342 2.23 -30.95 2.78
N GLN A 343 2.76 -31.44 3.91
CA GLN A 343 3.69 -32.56 3.91
C GLN A 343 3.02 -33.85 3.44
N GLU A 344 1.81 -34.13 3.91
CA GLU A 344 1.05 -35.33 3.52
C GLU A 344 0.63 -35.32 2.04
N LYS A 345 0.17 -34.17 1.53
CA LYS A 345 -0.37 -34.08 0.17
C LYS A 345 0.68 -33.82 -0.90
N LEU A 346 1.73 -33.06 -0.58
CA LEU A 346 2.68 -32.54 -1.56
C LEU A 346 4.14 -32.90 -1.24
N GLY A 347 4.42 -33.50 -0.08
CA GLY A 347 5.79 -33.84 0.33
C GLY A 347 6.66 -32.63 0.69
N VAL A 348 6.07 -31.45 0.87
CA VAL A 348 6.77 -30.20 1.19
C VAL A 348 6.30 -29.62 2.53
N PHE A 349 7.13 -28.81 3.18
CA PHE A 349 6.75 -28.09 4.40
C PHE A 349 7.17 -26.62 4.33
N ALA A 350 6.35 -25.75 4.94
CA ALA A 350 6.70 -24.35 5.14
C ALA A 350 7.54 -24.19 6.42
N PHE A 351 8.74 -23.60 6.32
CA PHE A 351 9.65 -23.40 7.45
C PHE A 351 9.57 -21.99 8.07
N ARG A 352 8.85 -21.08 7.40
CA ARG A 352 8.61 -19.70 7.82
C ARG A 352 7.18 -19.31 7.49
N SER A 353 6.60 -18.51 8.36
CA SER A 353 5.36 -17.80 8.06
C SER A 353 5.66 -16.46 7.39
N PHE A 354 4.65 -15.89 6.74
CA PHE A 354 4.72 -14.52 6.25
C PHE A 354 4.59 -13.53 7.41
N SER A 355 5.23 -12.38 7.27
CA SER A 355 5.00 -11.19 8.10
C SER A 355 4.08 -10.23 7.37
N MET A 356 3.33 -9.40 8.11
CA MET A 356 2.59 -8.30 7.48
C MET A 356 3.53 -7.43 6.62
N PRO A 357 3.11 -7.04 5.41
CA PRO A 357 3.81 -6.03 4.63
C PRO A 357 3.92 -4.73 5.44
N LEU A 358 5.08 -4.08 5.40
CA LEU A 358 5.28 -2.68 5.82
C LEU A 358 5.19 -2.37 7.33
N THR A 359 5.25 -3.37 8.23
CA THR A 359 5.62 -3.10 9.62
C THR A 359 7.11 -2.75 9.69
N PRO A 360 7.53 -1.63 10.33
CA PRO A 360 8.94 -1.45 10.67
C PRO A 360 9.39 -2.65 11.52
N PRO A 361 10.70 -3.01 11.50
CA PRO A 361 11.21 -4.14 12.26
C PRO A 361 11.08 -3.88 13.77
N ALA A 362 9.89 -4.11 14.31
CA ALA A 362 9.55 -3.98 15.70
C ALA A 362 8.66 -5.17 16.08
N GLY A 363 9.29 -6.35 16.16
CA GLY A 363 9.05 -7.34 17.21
C GLY A 363 7.66 -7.97 17.41
N ARG A 364 6.65 -7.70 16.58
CA ARG A 364 5.36 -8.40 16.66
C ARG A 364 4.94 -8.87 15.28
N SER A 365 5.22 -10.15 15.03
CA SER A 365 4.65 -10.92 13.94
C SER A 365 3.16 -11.12 14.19
N CYS A 366 2.32 -10.49 13.38
CA CYS A 366 0.96 -10.97 13.14
C CYS A 366 1.06 -12.00 12.01
N PHE A 367 0.73 -13.25 12.33
CA PHE A 367 0.71 -14.36 11.39
C PHE A 367 -0.72 -14.52 10.86
N ASN A 368 -0.89 -14.59 9.53
CA ASN A 368 -2.11 -15.10 8.89
C ASN A 368 -1.85 -16.51 8.36
#